data_AF-A0A0G4HS98-F1
#
_entry.id   AF-A0A0G4HS98-F1
#
_cell.length_a   1.000
_cell.length_b   1.000
_cell.length_c   1.000
_cell.angle_alpha   90.00
_cell.angle_beta   90.00
_cell.angle_gamma   90.00
#
_symmetry.space_group_name_H-M   'P 1'
#
loop_
_entity.id
_entity.type
_entity.pdbx_description
1 polymer ?
#
loop_
_entity_poly.entity_id
_entity_poly.type
_entity_poly.pdbx_seq_one_letter_code
_entity_poly.pdbx_strand_id
1 'polypeptide(L)'
;MFGNAKKRGMSNPFVYTTVIMFAIAAVLAAFLTPLSQETSQRARKDIDGVYYPPTVKRPVEADRLSEVPFDGVLLRMNLDSLEPKGAVGEIQTEVQFSGAYTEYLPKNAGIFKLPSDRSLVVSFGNAVSFSFSDGDENKISTSNFMLVVDDPLYFYPFDSYRWTPTVRGSWRLSDGSLEDLPISLHILGHLHGWNNNWEVNYQWNGSEALVVRTTFRRSFVTIFLSVLLTTLLWFFGFSYVTLAILYFKEGKEASWDIPGVALGLLFTLPFLRNTYPDAPPIGSMLDFICYFWVYVLVAFVACAAVLVTVFRKQRKYAELEEEEEKEKEEGKGDSAEDSKEGGKEKEKAELYGAADQEEGGKRRGSKSGDKRHSGESGKSNSGVHVAHHVAPPSKEQNDFSGLGGGMMGHPGFGAAAMIARAGTALQQHQPEAAEDEV
;
A
#
# COMPACT_ATOMS: atom_id res chain seq x y z
N MET A 1 60.25 27.16 3.15
CA MET A 1 59.66 26.58 1.93
C MET A 1 58.33 25.86 2.25
N PHE A 2 57.44 26.49 3.03
CA PHE A 2 56.09 25.99 3.30
C PHE A 2 55.10 26.99 2.72
N GLY A 3 54.78 26.78 1.45
CA GLY A 3 53.88 27.63 0.67
C GLY A 3 52.43 27.19 0.80
N ASN A 4 51.59 28.09 1.31
CA ASN A 4 50.20 28.31 0.91
C ASN A 4 49.35 27.07 0.58
N ALA A 5 48.87 26.39 1.62
CA ALA A 5 47.62 25.62 1.55
C ALA A 5 46.45 26.59 1.36
N LYS A 6 46.18 26.90 0.10
CA LYS A 6 45.08 27.74 -0.38
C LYS A 6 43.75 27.13 0.10
N LYS A 7 43.16 27.72 1.15
CA LYS A 7 41.77 27.52 1.59
C LYS A 7 40.82 27.80 0.41
N ARG A 8 40.56 26.80 -0.43
CA ARG A 8 39.51 26.82 -1.44
C ARG A 8 38.45 25.81 -1.01
N GLY A 9 37.22 26.31 -0.88
CA GLY A 9 36.06 25.47 -0.65
C GLY A 9 35.26 25.82 0.60
N MET A 10 35.01 27.11 0.86
CA MET A 10 33.82 27.46 1.64
C MET A 10 32.61 27.08 0.78
N SER A 11 32.08 25.87 1.01
CA SER A 11 30.70 25.55 0.69
C SER A 11 29.86 26.64 1.34
N ASN A 12 29.15 27.44 0.54
CA ASN A 12 28.36 28.53 1.06
C ASN A 12 27.31 27.93 2.01
N PRO A 13 27.45 28.08 3.35
CA PRO A 13 26.56 27.41 4.31
C PRO A 13 25.11 27.84 4.11
N PHE A 14 24.94 29.01 3.48
CA PHE A 14 23.69 29.60 3.05
C PHE A 14 22.85 28.70 2.15
N VAL A 15 23.45 27.94 1.23
CA VAL A 15 22.66 27.12 0.29
C VAL A 15 22.02 25.94 1.01
N TYR A 16 22.76 25.29 1.92
CA TYR A 16 22.26 24.17 2.71
C TYR A 16 21.17 24.60 3.68
N THR A 17 21.37 25.72 4.37
CA THR A 17 20.33 26.26 5.27
C THR A 17 19.08 26.66 4.52
N THR A 18 19.19 27.23 3.32
CA THR A 18 18.00 27.65 2.55
C THR A 18 17.17 26.46 2.09
N VAL A 19 17.79 25.38 1.59
CA VAL A 19 17.09 24.16 1.16
C VAL A 19 16.43 23.45 2.35
N ILE A 20 17.13 23.35 3.48
CA ILE A 20 16.60 22.75 4.70
C ILE A 20 15.44 23.59 5.26
N MET A 21 15.55 24.92 5.26
CA MET A 21 14.50 25.81 5.74
C MET A 21 13.27 25.78 4.84
N PHE A 22 13.42 25.66 3.51
CA PHE A 22 12.29 25.51 2.60
C PHE A 22 11.56 24.18 2.78
N ALA A 23 12.32 23.08 2.98
CA ALA A 23 11.75 21.78 3.29
C ALA A 23 11.01 21.81 4.65
N ILE A 24 11.62 22.37 5.69
CA ILE A 24 10.98 22.52 7.01
C ILE A 24 9.75 23.43 6.93
N ALA A 25 9.79 24.52 6.17
CA ALA A 25 8.65 25.44 6.01
C ALA A 25 7.49 24.79 5.25
N ALA A 26 7.77 24.01 4.19
CA ALA A 26 6.75 23.25 3.47
C ALA A 26 6.10 22.18 4.36
N VAL A 27 6.90 21.51 5.19
CA VAL A 27 6.42 20.56 6.19
C VAL A 27 5.57 21.28 7.24
N LEU A 28 6.06 22.35 7.85
CA LEU A 28 5.32 23.13 8.83
C LEU A 28 4.01 23.70 8.28
N ALA A 29 3.99 24.18 7.03
CA ALA A 29 2.78 24.64 6.36
C ALA A 29 1.74 23.51 6.23
N ALA A 30 2.17 22.31 5.83
CA ALA A 30 1.30 21.14 5.76
C ALA A 30 0.80 20.69 7.15
N PHE A 31 1.62 20.85 8.19
CA PHE A 31 1.26 20.56 9.59
C PHE A 31 0.26 21.56 10.19
N LEU A 32 0.32 22.84 9.81
CA LEU A 32 -0.51 23.90 10.40
C LEU A 32 -1.91 24.01 9.79
N THR A 33 -2.10 23.60 8.53
CA THR A 33 -3.42 23.65 7.87
C THR A 33 -4.52 22.79 8.51
N PRO A 34 -4.29 21.52 8.88
CA PRO A 34 -5.37 20.64 9.34
C PRO A 34 -5.69 20.74 10.84
N LEU A 35 -4.77 21.26 11.67
CA LEU A 35 -5.00 21.41 13.12
C LEU A 35 -6.18 22.33 13.45
N SER A 36 -6.52 23.26 12.56
CA SER A 36 -7.70 24.14 12.75
C SER A 36 -9.04 23.43 12.52
N GLN A 37 -9.07 22.28 11.83
CA GLN A 37 -10.32 21.57 11.53
C GLN A 37 -10.67 20.46 12.53
N GLU A 38 -9.69 19.87 13.22
CA GLU A 38 -9.94 18.74 14.15
C GLU A 38 -10.69 19.11 15.43
N THR A 39 -10.54 20.34 15.93
CA THR A 39 -11.29 20.80 17.13
C THR A 39 -12.80 20.83 16.90
N SER A 40 -13.24 20.87 15.64
CA SER A 40 -14.67 20.81 15.28
C SER A 40 -15.21 19.37 15.17
N GLN A 41 -14.35 18.35 15.01
CA GLN A 41 -14.77 16.97 14.81
C GLN A 41 -14.78 16.12 16.09
N ARG A 42 -13.91 16.42 17.07
CA ARG A 42 -13.95 15.75 18.38
C ARG A 42 -15.24 15.98 19.19
N ALA A 43 -16.07 16.93 18.77
CA ALA A 43 -17.39 17.17 19.35
C ALA A 43 -18.53 16.35 18.70
N ARG A 44 -18.27 15.56 17.64
CA ARG A 44 -19.25 14.66 17.00
C ARG A 44 -18.93 13.20 17.30
N LYS A 45 -18.82 12.93 18.60
CA LYS A 45 -18.77 11.59 19.18
C LYS A 45 -20.13 10.92 18.97
N ASP A 46 -20.10 9.62 18.70
CA ASP A 46 -21.23 8.68 18.72
C ASP A 46 -22.27 8.84 17.60
N ILE A 47 -21.99 8.24 16.43
CA ILE A 47 -23.04 7.89 15.45
C ILE A 47 -23.17 6.36 15.43
N ASP A 48 -23.53 5.79 16.58
CA ASP A 48 -24.39 4.60 16.62
C ASP A 48 -25.83 5.14 16.49
N GLY A 49 -26.22 5.42 15.25
CA GLY A 49 -27.46 6.10 14.94
C GLY A 49 -28.56 5.10 14.59
N VAL A 50 -29.61 5.05 15.42
CA VAL A 50 -30.86 4.36 15.07
C VAL A 50 -31.79 5.37 14.42
N TYR A 51 -32.22 5.06 13.19
CA TYR A 51 -33.08 5.90 12.38
C TYR A 51 -34.45 5.26 12.26
N TYR A 52 -35.45 5.87 12.88
CA TYR A 52 -36.84 5.39 12.89
C TYR A 52 -37.71 6.11 11.86
N PRO A 53 -38.76 5.45 11.33
CA PRO A 53 -39.73 6.09 10.46
C PRO A 53 -40.39 7.29 11.13
N PRO A 54 -40.85 8.28 10.34
CA PRO A 54 -41.31 9.57 10.84
C PRO A 54 -42.53 9.48 11.77
N THR A 55 -43.20 8.33 11.83
CA THR A 55 -44.25 8.01 12.80
C THR A 55 -43.73 8.00 14.24
N VAL A 56 -42.43 7.70 14.45
CA VAL A 56 -41.75 7.74 15.76
C VAL A 56 -40.99 9.08 15.88
N LYS A 57 -41.55 10.02 16.65
CA LYS A 57 -41.11 11.43 16.66
C LYS A 57 -39.73 11.73 17.26
N ARG A 58 -38.95 10.75 17.74
CA ARG A 58 -37.65 11.00 18.40
C ARG A 58 -36.59 9.97 18.02
N PRO A 59 -35.35 10.39 17.69
CA PRO A 59 -34.21 9.48 17.68
C PRO A 59 -34.01 8.97 19.11
N VAL A 60 -33.94 7.66 19.27
CA VAL A 60 -33.72 7.01 20.56
C VAL A 60 -32.32 6.42 20.57
N GLU A 61 -31.61 6.59 21.67
CA GLU A 61 -30.29 6.01 21.91
C GLU A 61 -30.33 4.49 21.66
N ALA A 62 -29.29 3.96 21.01
CA ALA A 62 -29.22 2.55 20.62
C ALA A 62 -29.45 1.60 21.82
N ASP A 63 -28.98 1.95 23.01
CA ASP A 63 -29.14 1.11 24.20
C ASP A 63 -30.58 1.03 24.74
N ARG A 64 -31.48 1.92 24.28
CA ARG A 64 -32.91 1.93 24.63
C ARG A 64 -33.81 1.46 23.49
N LEU A 65 -33.23 0.86 22.45
CA LEU A 65 -33.94 0.30 21.30
C LEU A 65 -35.10 -0.64 21.67
N SER A 66 -34.95 -1.40 22.77
CA SER A 66 -35.96 -2.33 23.27
C SER A 66 -37.15 -1.65 23.95
N GLU A 67 -37.03 -0.37 24.32
CA GLU A 67 -38.06 0.38 25.05
C GLU A 67 -39.03 1.12 24.13
N VAL A 68 -38.68 1.29 22.84
CA VAL A 68 -39.53 1.99 21.87
C VAL A 68 -40.39 0.95 21.14
N PRO A 69 -41.72 1.01 21.28
CA PRO A 69 -42.60 0.14 20.50
C PRO A 69 -42.54 0.58 19.04
N PHE A 70 -41.75 -0.14 18.25
CA PHE A 70 -41.70 0.00 16.80
C PHE A 70 -42.26 -1.27 16.17
N ASP A 71 -43.40 -1.17 15.53
CA ASP A 71 -44.01 -2.27 14.79
C ASP A 71 -43.41 -2.33 13.37
N GLY A 72 -42.26 -2.98 13.22
CA GLY A 72 -41.64 -3.19 11.92
C GLY A 72 -40.33 -3.99 11.95
N VAL A 73 -39.57 -3.89 10.87
CA VAL A 73 -38.27 -4.55 10.71
C VAL A 73 -37.14 -3.59 11.03
N LEU A 74 -36.30 -3.96 11.99
CA LEU A 74 -35.04 -3.28 12.30
C LEU A 74 -33.90 -3.89 11.49
N LEU A 75 -33.38 -3.14 10.53
CA LEU A 75 -32.19 -3.52 9.78
C LEU A 75 -30.96 -3.03 10.52
N ARG A 76 -30.06 -3.93 10.90
CA ARG A 76 -28.76 -3.59 11.45
C ARG A 76 -27.72 -3.75 10.36
N MET A 77 -27.09 -2.65 9.97
CA MET A 77 -26.10 -2.62 8.91
C MET A 77 -24.75 -2.30 9.51
N ASN A 78 -23.78 -3.18 9.32
CA ASN A 78 -22.41 -2.98 9.73
C ASN A 78 -21.52 -2.81 8.50
N LEU A 79 -20.86 -1.65 8.40
CA LEU A 79 -19.92 -1.38 7.34
C LEU A 79 -18.58 -2.06 7.65
N ASP A 80 -18.22 -3.08 6.88
CA ASP A 80 -17.09 -3.97 7.19
C ASP A 80 -15.80 -3.50 6.54
N SER A 81 -15.84 -3.26 5.23
CA SER A 81 -14.66 -2.85 4.46
C SER A 81 -14.99 -1.84 3.35
N LEU A 82 -13.98 -1.08 2.93
CA LEU A 82 -14.06 -0.18 1.80
C LEU A 82 -12.79 -0.34 0.95
N GLU A 83 -12.96 -0.68 -0.32
CA GLU A 83 -11.89 -0.86 -1.28
C GLU A 83 -11.94 0.25 -2.36
N PRO A 84 -11.18 1.34 -2.17
CA PRO A 84 -11.09 2.47 -3.10
C PRO A 84 -10.71 2.07 -4.53
N LYS A 85 -9.84 1.05 -4.67
CA LYS A 85 -9.33 0.60 -5.97
C LYS A 85 -10.44 0.11 -6.90
N GLY A 86 -11.41 -0.61 -6.34
CA GLY A 86 -12.58 -1.09 -7.05
C GLY A 86 -13.76 -0.11 -7.03
N ALA A 87 -13.68 0.96 -6.24
CA ALA A 87 -14.85 1.74 -5.82
C ALA A 87 -15.95 0.81 -5.26
N VAL A 88 -15.54 -0.18 -4.46
CA VAL A 88 -16.43 -1.17 -3.84
C VAL A 88 -16.36 -0.99 -2.33
N GLY A 89 -17.51 -1.05 -1.66
CA GLY A 89 -17.58 -1.26 -0.22
C GLY A 89 -18.28 -2.58 0.08
N GLU A 90 -18.01 -3.11 1.26
CA GLU A 90 -18.64 -4.34 1.76
C GLU A 90 -19.49 -4.00 2.98
N ILE A 91 -20.74 -4.46 2.95
CA ILE A 91 -21.67 -4.27 4.06
C ILE A 91 -22.24 -5.59 4.52
N GLN A 92 -22.26 -5.77 5.84
CA GLN A 92 -22.92 -6.87 6.50
C GLN A 92 -24.27 -6.37 6.99
N THR A 93 -25.34 -7.07 6.62
CA THR A 93 -26.71 -6.74 7.04
C THR A 93 -27.26 -7.87 7.89
N GLU A 94 -27.75 -7.52 9.06
CA GLU A 94 -28.48 -8.37 9.98
C GLU A 94 -29.90 -7.82 10.11
N VAL A 95 -30.89 -8.71 10.12
CA VAL A 95 -32.30 -8.33 10.24
C VAL A 95 -32.81 -8.71 11.62
N GLN A 96 -33.42 -7.75 12.31
CA GLN A 96 -34.08 -7.93 13.60
C GLN A 96 -35.54 -7.45 13.47
N PHE A 97 -36.47 -8.05 14.20
CA PHE A 97 -37.90 -7.67 14.19
C PHE A 97 -38.28 -7.03 15.52
N SER A 98 -39.21 -6.07 15.50
CA SER A 98 -39.69 -5.39 16.70
C SER A 98 -41.22 -5.19 16.70
N GLY A 99 -41.79 -4.90 17.87
CA GLY A 99 -43.22 -4.57 18.05
C GLY A 99 -44.18 -5.72 17.73
N ALA A 100 -45.28 -5.45 17.03
CA ALA A 100 -46.28 -6.45 16.62
C ALA A 100 -45.68 -7.61 15.80
N TYR A 101 -44.54 -7.39 15.16
CA TYR A 101 -43.82 -8.44 14.43
C TYR A 101 -43.02 -9.37 15.36
N THR A 102 -42.91 -9.05 16.66
CA THR A 102 -42.35 -9.95 17.68
C THR A 102 -43.33 -11.06 18.07
N GLU A 103 -44.62 -10.97 17.76
CA GLU A 103 -45.57 -12.07 18.01
C GLU A 103 -45.26 -13.32 17.17
N TYR A 104 -44.46 -13.17 16.11
CA TYR A 104 -43.89 -14.26 15.32
C TYR A 104 -42.67 -14.93 15.99
N LEU A 105 -42.27 -14.48 17.19
CA LEU A 105 -41.30 -15.18 18.03
C LEU A 105 -42.03 -16.19 18.93
N PRO A 106 -41.61 -17.47 18.94
CA PRO A 106 -42.02 -18.40 19.99
C PRO A 106 -41.61 -17.82 21.33
N LYS A 107 -42.57 -17.75 22.27
CA LYS A 107 -42.44 -17.11 23.60
C LYS A 107 -41.21 -17.53 24.44
N ASN A 108 -40.46 -18.56 24.03
CA ASN A 108 -39.35 -19.15 24.79
C ASN A 108 -38.05 -19.39 24.00
N ALA A 109 -37.93 -19.00 22.71
CA ALA A 109 -36.81 -19.49 21.88
C ALA A 109 -35.86 -18.42 21.33
N GLY A 110 -36.22 -17.13 21.27
CA GLY A 110 -35.37 -16.12 20.62
C GLY A 110 -35.07 -16.41 19.14
N ILE A 111 -35.86 -17.33 18.56
CA ILE A 111 -35.71 -17.95 17.25
C ILE A 111 -36.94 -17.50 16.45
N PHE A 112 -36.73 -16.71 15.42
CA PHE A 112 -37.76 -16.05 14.62
C PHE A 112 -38.33 -16.99 13.56
N LYS A 113 -39.65 -17.17 13.53
CA LYS A 113 -40.31 -17.89 12.43
C LYS A 113 -41.02 -16.92 11.50
N LEU A 114 -40.54 -16.82 10.27
CA LEU A 114 -41.31 -16.19 9.22
C LEU A 114 -42.54 -17.07 8.93
N PRO A 115 -43.69 -16.48 8.57
CA PRO A 115 -44.77 -17.26 8.02
C PRO A 115 -44.27 -18.02 6.79
N SER A 116 -44.55 -19.33 6.72
CA SER A 116 -44.03 -20.21 5.67
C SER A 116 -44.53 -19.88 4.27
N ASP A 117 -45.48 -18.96 4.14
CA ASP A 117 -46.11 -18.51 2.89
C ASP A 117 -45.49 -17.21 2.31
N ARG A 118 -44.52 -16.61 3.02
CA ARG A 118 -43.90 -15.33 2.62
C ARG A 118 -42.40 -15.30 2.90
N SER A 119 -41.69 -14.49 2.13
CA SER A 119 -40.26 -14.19 2.38
C SER A 119 -40.06 -12.69 2.57
N LEU A 120 -39.20 -12.29 3.51
CA LEU A 120 -38.82 -10.90 3.67
C LEU A 120 -37.76 -10.57 2.61
N VAL A 121 -38.02 -9.53 1.82
CA VAL A 121 -37.07 -9.00 0.85
C VAL A 121 -36.61 -7.63 1.32
N VAL A 122 -35.31 -7.49 1.55
CA VAL A 122 -34.67 -6.21 1.85
C VAL A 122 -33.84 -5.82 0.64
N SER A 123 -34.17 -4.69 0.02
CA SER A 123 -33.48 -4.17 -1.16
C SER A 123 -32.67 -2.92 -0.83
N PHE A 124 -31.50 -2.81 -1.44
CA PHE A 124 -30.54 -1.71 -1.36
C PHE A 124 -30.34 -1.13 -2.75
N GLY A 125 -31.21 -0.19 -3.13
CA GLY A 125 -31.35 0.30 -4.48
C GLY A 125 -31.74 -0.83 -5.43
N ASN A 126 -31.22 -0.76 -6.66
CA ASN A 126 -31.54 -1.75 -7.71
C ASN A 126 -30.51 -2.88 -7.81
N ALA A 127 -29.40 -2.80 -7.07
CA ALA A 127 -28.24 -3.66 -7.27
C ALA A 127 -28.18 -4.84 -6.30
N VAL A 128 -28.66 -4.66 -5.07
CA VAL A 128 -28.52 -5.65 -4.01
C VAL A 128 -29.87 -5.89 -3.36
N SER A 129 -30.26 -7.15 -3.23
CA SER A 129 -31.42 -7.55 -2.45
C SER A 129 -31.15 -8.83 -1.69
N PHE A 130 -31.58 -8.89 -0.44
CA PHE A 130 -31.54 -10.08 0.39
C PHE A 130 -32.95 -10.62 0.54
N SER A 131 -33.08 -11.94 0.49
CA SER A 131 -34.33 -12.64 0.73
C SER A 131 -34.13 -13.55 1.95
N PHE A 132 -34.99 -13.40 2.94
CA PHE A 132 -35.00 -14.20 4.16
C PHE A 132 -36.28 -15.03 4.14
N SER A 133 -36.15 -16.34 4.32
CA SER A 133 -37.27 -17.28 4.41
C SER A 133 -37.32 -17.90 5.81
N ASP A 134 -38.39 -18.64 6.14
CA ASP A 134 -38.48 -19.35 7.42
C ASP A 134 -37.24 -20.23 7.65
N GLY A 135 -36.61 -20.10 8.82
CA GLY A 135 -35.34 -20.75 9.15
C GLY A 135 -34.05 -19.98 8.78
N ASP A 136 -34.09 -18.84 8.09
CA ASP A 136 -32.92 -17.95 7.86
C ASP A 136 -32.65 -17.00 9.06
N GLU A 137 -33.05 -17.41 10.25
CA GLU A 137 -32.99 -16.62 11.48
C GLU A 137 -31.54 -16.29 11.82
N ASN A 138 -31.23 -15.01 12.08
CA ASN A 138 -29.88 -14.50 12.36
C ASN A 138 -28.87 -14.66 11.22
N LYS A 139 -29.33 -14.87 9.99
CA LYS A 139 -28.45 -14.88 8.82
C LYS A 139 -27.88 -13.49 8.57
N ILE A 140 -26.59 -13.33 8.85
CA ILE A 140 -25.82 -12.17 8.42
C ILE A 140 -25.61 -12.31 6.92
N SER A 141 -26.13 -11.35 6.16
CA SER A 141 -25.98 -11.30 4.71
C SER A 141 -24.93 -10.25 4.34
N THR A 142 -23.88 -10.68 3.65
CA THR A 142 -22.81 -9.80 3.19
C THR A 142 -23.03 -9.45 1.72
N SER A 143 -22.87 -8.18 1.37
CA SER A 143 -22.93 -7.74 -0.02
C SER A 143 -21.93 -6.66 -0.33
N ASN A 144 -21.49 -6.65 -1.58
CA ASN A 144 -20.70 -5.57 -2.14
C ASN A 144 -21.62 -4.49 -2.70
N PHE A 145 -21.30 -3.24 -2.44
CA PHE A 145 -21.96 -2.08 -3.01
C PHE A 145 -20.97 -1.21 -3.77
N MET A 146 -21.46 -0.58 -4.83
CA MET A 146 -20.66 0.34 -5.64
C MET A 146 -20.66 1.74 -5.00
N LEU A 147 -19.48 2.32 -4.91
CA LEU A 147 -19.26 3.69 -4.51
C LEU A 147 -19.33 4.61 -5.73
N VAL A 148 -19.94 5.77 -5.54
CA VAL A 148 -19.84 6.86 -6.50
C VAL A 148 -18.63 7.69 -6.12
N VAL A 149 -17.70 7.83 -7.05
CA VAL A 149 -16.49 8.63 -6.88
C VAL A 149 -16.87 10.11 -7.00
N ASP A 150 -16.79 10.86 -5.90
CA ASP A 150 -17.13 12.29 -5.87
C ASP A 150 -15.94 13.13 -6.36
N ASP A 151 -14.75 12.81 -5.88
CA ASP A 151 -13.48 13.42 -6.32
C ASP A 151 -12.69 12.42 -7.18
N PRO A 152 -11.92 12.88 -8.18
CA PRO A 152 -11.15 11.97 -9.02
C PRO A 152 -10.28 11.01 -8.21
N LEU A 153 -10.24 9.72 -8.59
CA LEU A 153 -9.50 8.67 -7.87
C LEU A 153 -8.01 9.01 -7.67
N TYR A 154 -7.44 9.85 -8.52
CA TYR A 154 -6.06 10.30 -8.39
C TYR A 154 -5.85 11.28 -7.22
N PHE A 155 -6.87 11.85 -6.59
CA PHE A 155 -6.72 12.91 -5.57
C PHE A 155 -6.32 12.40 -4.17
N TYR A 156 -5.88 11.15 -4.05
CA TYR A 156 -5.34 10.57 -2.82
C TYR A 156 -4.24 11.45 -2.18
N PRO A 157 -4.22 11.66 -0.85
CA PRO A 157 -5.10 11.07 0.18
C PRO A 157 -6.35 11.91 0.48
N PHE A 158 -6.69 12.88 -0.37
CA PHE A 158 -7.82 13.79 -0.18
C PHE A 158 -9.05 13.35 -0.97
N ASP A 159 -9.09 12.09 -1.39
CA ASP A 159 -10.18 11.49 -2.13
C ASP A 159 -11.46 11.36 -1.27
N SER A 160 -12.61 11.46 -1.93
CA SER A 160 -13.91 11.25 -1.30
C SER A 160 -14.85 10.40 -2.16
N TYR A 161 -15.67 9.60 -1.47
CA TYR A 161 -16.60 8.66 -2.09
C TYR A 161 -17.97 8.86 -1.48
N ARG A 162 -19.01 8.68 -2.30
CA ARG A 162 -20.40 8.80 -1.90
C ARG A 162 -21.12 7.48 -2.08
N TRP A 163 -21.98 7.17 -1.12
CA TRP A 163 -22.90 6.05 -1.21
C TRP A 163 -24.31 6.53 -0.85
N THR A 164 -25.25 6.31 -1.78
CA THR A 164 -26.64 6.78 -1.64
C THR A 164 -27.66 5.68 -1.96
N PRO A 165 -27.74 4.58 -1.18
CA PRO A 165 -28.70 3.53 -1.44
C PRO A 165 -30.11 3.96 -1.01
N THR A 166 -31.10 3.41 -1.71
CA THR A 166 -32.49 3.43 -1.26
C THR A 166 -32.81 2.08 -0.64
N VAL A 167 -33.01 2.04 0.67
CA VAL A 167 -33.37 0.83 1.41
C VAL A 167 -34.88 0.67 1.42
N ARG A 168 -35.37 -0.53 1.08
CA ARG A 168 -36.80 -0.86 1.13
C ARG A 168 -36.97 -2.29 1.63
N GLY A 169 -37.88 -2.47 2.59
CA GLY A 169 -38.34 -3.78 3.04
C GLY A 169 -39.70 -4.09 2.44
N SER A 170 -39.87 -5.29 1.91
CA SER A 170 -41.15 -5.78 1.41
C SER A 170 -41.34 -7.26 1.72
N TRP A 171 -42.57 -7.68 1.99
CA TRP A 171 -42.94 -9.09 1.95
C TRP A 171 -43.11 -9.52 0.51
N ARG A 172 -42.48 -10.63 0.12
CA ARG A 172 -42.80 -11.36 -1.09
C ARG A 172 -43.83 -12.44 -0.77
N LEU A 173 -45.03 -12.27 -1.30
CA LEU A 173 -46.14 -13.20 -1.14
C LEU A 173 -45.97 -14.42 -2.08
N SER A 174 -46.75 -15.47 -1.82
CA SER A 174 -46.74 -16.70 -2.63
C SER A 174 -47.11 -16.48 -4.11
N ASP A 175 -47.85 -15.42 -4.43
CA ASP A 175 -48.20 -15.03 -5.80
C ASP A 175 -47.09 -14.22 -6.50
N GLY A 176 -46.00 -13.93 -5.79
CA GLY A 176 -44.87 -13.13 -6.26
C GLY A 176 -45.05 -11.62 -6.10
N SER A 177 -46.20 -11.15 -5.59
CA SER A 177 -46.41 -9.73 -5.31
C SER A 177 -45.56 -9.27 -4.13
N LEU A 178 -45.24 -7.96 -4.11
CA LEU A 178 -44.48 -7.31 -3.04
C LEU A 178 -45.40 -6.38 -2.26
N GLU A 179 -45.48 -6.61 -0.95
CA GLU A 179 -46.18 -5.74 0.01
C GLU A 179 -45.15 -4.97 0.84
N ASP A 180 -45.28 -3.64 0.92
CA ASP A 180 -44.30 -2.80 1.62
C ASP A 180 -44.37 -2.91 3.14
N LEU A 181 -43.21 -2.81 3.76
CA LEU A 181 -43.05 -2.97 5.21
C LEU A 181 -42.27 -1.79 5.79
N PRO A 182 -42.71 -1.21 6.92
CA PRO A 182 -41.93 -0.23 7.65
C PRO A 182 -40.61 -0.83 8.11
N ILE A 183 -39.54 -0.20 7.66
CA ILE A 183 -38.17 -0.51 8.06
C ILE A 183 -37.60 0.61 8.92
N SER A 184 -36.95 0.21 10.00
CA SER A 184 -36.05 1.04 10.80
C SER A 184 -34.62 0.63 10.48
N LEU A 185 -33.69 1.57 10.52
CA LEU A 185 -32.31 1.33 10.15
C LEU A 185 -31.36 1.70 11.30
N HIS A 186 -30.56 0.73 11.72
CA HIS A 186 -29.48 0.92 12.67
C HIS A 186 -28.16 0.72 11.93
N ILE A 187 -27.43 1.82 11.72
CA ILE A 187 -26.12 1.76 11.06
C ILE A 187 -25.05 1.71 12.15
N LEU A 188 -24.28 0.64 12.14
CA LEU A 188 -23.11 0.41 12.95
C LEU A 188 -21.87 0.45 12.06
N GLY A 189 -20.73 0.72 12.69
CA GLY A 189 -19.44 0.57 12.04
C GLY A 189 -18.72 1.89 11.81
N HIS A 190 -17.49 1.91 12.29
CA HIS A 190 -16.50 2.92 11.97
C HIS A 190 -15.39 2.23 11.19
N LEU A 191 -15.19 2.64 9.94
CA LEU A 191 -14.12 2.10 9.11
C LEU A 191 -12.78 2.70 9.55
N HIS A 192 -11.82 1.84 9.86
CA HIS A 192 -10.48 2.30 10.20
C HIS A 192 -9.85 3.07 9.03
N GLY A 193 -9.28 4.25 9.32
CA GLY A 193 -8.68 5.09 8.29
C GLY A 193 -9.67 5.93 7.48
N TRP A 194 -10.97 5.89 7.81
CA TRP A 194 -12.04 6.67 7.18
C TRP A 194 -12.80 7.52 8.18
N ASN A 195 -13.41 8.56 7.66
CA ASN A 195 -14.40 9.37 8.34
C ASN A 195 -15.66 9.37 7.47
N ASN A 196 -16.80 9.11 8.10
CA ASN A 196 -18.08 8.94 7.44
C ASN A 196 -19.14 9.78 8.16
N ASN A 197 -20.00 10.43 7.38
CA ASN A 197 -21.15 11.17 7.89
C ASN A 197 -22.42 10.55 7.32
N TRP A 198 -23.23 9.94 8.19
CA TRP A 198 -24.47 9.28 7.82
C TRP A 198 -25.64 10.27 7.86
N GLU A 199 -26.31 10.45 6.73
CA GLU A 199 -27.54 11.21 6.58
C GLU A 199 -28.64 10.27 6.11
N VAL A 200 -29.63 9.99 6.94
CA VAL A 200 -30.74 9.10 6.60
C VAL A 200 -32.01 9.93 6.47
N ASN A 201 -32.65 9.86 5.30
CA ASN A 201 -33.88 10.57 5.00
C ASN A 201 -34.99 9.59 4.62
N TYR A 202 -36.17 9.77 5.21
CA TYR A 202 -37.36 9.03 4.81
C TYR A 202 -37.97 9.67 3.56
N GLN A 203 -38.21 8.87 2.52
CA GLN A 203 -38.94 9.32 1.34
C GLN A 203 -40.30 8.63 1.29
N TRP A 204 -41.35 9.45 1.38
CA TRP A 204 -42.73 9.01 1.26
C TRP A 204 -43.24 9.33 -0.15
N ASN A 205 -43.01 8.44 -1.11
CA ASN A 205 -43.37 8.64 -2.51
C ASN A 205 -44.18 7.45 -3.06
N GLY A 206 -45.14 6.97 -2.27
CA GLY A 206 -45.98 5.80 -2.60
C GLY A 206 -45.41 4.44 -2.20
N SER A 207 -44.16 4.40 -1.72
CA SER A 207 -43.52 3.25 -1.07
C SER A 207 -42.73 3.73 0.15
N GLU A 208 -42.76 2.98 1.25
CA GLU A 208 -41.96 3.26 2.44
C GLU A 208 -40.48 2.94 2.18
N ALA A 209 -39.70 3.96 1.82
CA ALA A 209 -38.29 3.80 1.49
C ALA A 209 -37.39 4.76 2.28
N LEU A 210 -36.21 4.24 2.63
CA LEU A 210 -35.16 4.93 3.36
C LEU A 210 -34.04 5.32 2.41
N VAL A 211 -33.79 6.61 2.22
CA VAL A 211 -32.63 7.07 1.46
C VAL A 211 -31.49 7.35 2.42
N VAL A 212 -30.49 6.47 2.42
CA VAL A 212 -29.25 6.68 3.16
C VAL A 212 -28.31 7.45 2.25
N ARG A 213 -27.67 8.49 2.77
CA ARG A 213 -26.59 9.23 2.11
C ARG A 213 -25.40 9.22 3.05
N THR A 214 -24.26 8.79 2.54
CA THR A 214 -23.01 8.89 3.28
C THR A 214 -21.90 9.33 2.35
N THR A 215 -20.97 10.07 2.93
CA THR A 215 -19.72 10.46 2.27
C THR A 215 -18.56 9.92 3.08
N PHE A 216 -17.74 9.10 2.45
CA PHE A 216 -16.50 8.56 2.99
C PHE A 216 -15.35 9.47 2.60
N ARG A 217 -14.60 9.92 3.60
CA ARG A 217 -13.35 10.68 3.45
C ARG A 217 -12.25 9.99 4.21
N ARG A 218 -10.99 10.15 3.78
CA ARG A 218 -9.86 9.65 4.55
C ARG A 218 -9.82 10.29 5.93
N SER A 219 -9.50 9.49 6.94
CA SER A 219 -9.28 9.99 8.30
C SER A 219 -8.09 10.95 8.33
N PHE A 220 -8.08 11.86 9.31
CA PHE A 220 -6.95 12.77 9.50
C PHE A 220 -5.62 12.02 9.67
N VAL A 221 -5.62 10.90 10.39
CA VAL A 221 -4.43 10.06 10.61
C VAL A 221 -3.90 9.51 9.28
N THR A 222 -4.78 9.01 8.41
CA THR A 222 -4.41 8.50 7.08
C THR A 222 -3.78 9.58 6.21
N ILE A 223 -4.39 10.77 6.19
CA ILE A 223 -3.89 11.94 5.46
C ILE A 223 -2.52 12.35 6.00
N PHE A 224 -2.41 12.47 7.32
CA PHE A 224 -1.18 12.86 8.01
C PHE A 224 -0.03 11.89 7.70
N LEU A 225 -0.26 10.59 7.86
CA LEU A 225 0.74 9.56 7.60
C LEU A 225 1.20 9.59 6.14
N SER A 226 0.26 9.78 5.20
CA SER A 226 0.57 9.88 3.78
C SER A 226 1.43 11.11 3.46
N VAL A 227 1.08 12.29 3.99
CA VAL A 227 1.87 13.52 3.81
C VAL A 227 3.25 13.39 4.46
N LEU A 228 3.34 12.76 5.64
CA LEU A 228 4.60 12.49 6.33
C LEU A 228 5.51 11.57 5.50
N LEU A 229 4.99 10.46 4.97
CA LEU A 229 5.75 9.55 4.11
C LEU A 229 6.23 10.25 2.82
N THR A 230 5.35 11.07 2.22
CA THR A 230 5.69 11.88 1.03
C THR A 230 6.84 12.84 1.34
N THR A 231 6.78 13.48 2.49
CA THR A 231 7.82 14.38 2.98
C THR A 231 9.14 13.65 3.19
N LEU A 232 9.11 12.49 3.84
CA LEU A 232 10.31 11.67 4.09
C LEU A 232 10.97 11.22 2.77
N LEU A 233 10.18 10.85 1.76
CA LEU A 233 10.69 10.53 0.43
C LEU A 233 11.46 11.70 -0.21
N TRP A 234 10.94 12.92 -0.09
CA TRP A 234 11.68 14.12 -0.53
C TRP A 234 12.99 14.32 0.24
N PHE A 235 12.98 14.14 1.56
CA PHE A 235 14.21 14.20 2.36
C PHE A 235 15.24 13.15 1.92
N PHE A 236 14.82 11.93 1.59
CA PHE A 236 15.72 10.93 1.03
C PHE A 236 16.28 11.34 -0.32
N GLY A 237 15.47 11.87 -1.23
CA GLY A 237 15.96 12.43 -2.50
C GLY A 237 17.00 13.53 -2.29
N PHE A 238 16.70 14.54 -1.48
CA PHE A 238 17.60 15.68 -1.26
C PHE A 238 18.88 15.34 -0.50
N SER A 239 18.79 14.46 0.51
CA SER A 239 19.96 13.97 1.23
C SER A 239 20.91 13.22 0.29
N TYR A 240 20.36 12.44 -0.64
CA TYR A 240 21.16 11.70 -1.61
C TYR A 240 21.83 12.62 -2.66
N VAL A 241 21.10 13.62 -3.17
CA VAL A 241 21.69 14.67 -4.02
C VAL A 241 22.83 15.39 -3.31
N THR A 242 22.63 15.73 -2.04
CA THR A 242 23.66 16.38 -1.22
C THR A 242 24.91 15.50 -1.10
N LEU A 243 24.73 14.22 -0.80
CA LEU A 243 25.81 13.25 -0.70
C LEU A 243 26.58 13.14 -2.02
N ALA A 244 25.89 13.11 -3.15
CA ALA A 244 26.53 13.06 -4.46
C ALA A 244 27.26 14.35 -4.84
N ILE A 245 26.75 15.52 -4.49
CA ILE A 245 27.47 16.79 -4.70
C ILE A 245 28.78 16.79 -3.92
N LEU A 246 28.77 16.30 -2.67
CA LEU A 246 29.99 16.16 -1.87
C LEU A 246 30.96 15.16 -2.51
N TYR A 247 30.45 14.02 -2.98
CA TYR A 247 31.24 13.02 -3.70
C TYR A 247 31.92 13.58 -4.96
N PHE A 248 31.20 14.38 -5.73
CA PHE A 248 31.74 15.01 -6.94
C PHE A 248 32.80 16.06 -6.61
N LYS A 249 32.65 16.78 -5.50
CA LYS A 249 33.60 17.81 -5.08
C LYS A 249 34.87 17.26 -4.44
N GLU A 250 34.77 16.20 -3.63
CA GLU A 250 35.89 15.80 -2.75
C GLU A 250 37.11 15.25 -3.50
N GLY A 251 37.01 14.91 -4.79
CA GLY A 251 38.16 14.41 -5.58
C GLY A 251 38.83 13.14 -5.01
N LYS A 252 38.24 12.55 -3.96
CA LYS A 252 38.75 11.36 -3.27
C LYS A 252 38.71 10.15 -4.19
N GLU A 253 39.46 9.13 -3.80
CA GLU A 253 39.54 7.85 -4.48
C GLU A 253 38.14 7.32 -4.81
N ALA A 254 38.02 6.69 -5.98
CA ALA A 254 36.77 6.19 -6.51
C ALA A 254 36.21 5.04 -5.65
N SER A 255 35.44 5.39 -4.62
CA SER A 255 34.65 4.43 -3.84
C SER A 255 33.35 4.08 -4.57
N TRP A 256 32.96 2.80 -4.46
CA TRP A 256 31.69 2.25 -4.94
C TRP A 256 30.54 2.36 -3.93
N ASP A 257 30.81 2.85 -2.71
CA ASP A 257 29.81 2.88 -1.63
C ASP A 257 28.62 3.77 -2.00
N ILE A 258 28.90 4.95 -2.54
CA ILE A 258 27.88 5.95 -2.89
C ILE A 258 26.96 5.48 -4.03
N PRO A 259 27.49 5.04 -5.20
CA PRO A 259 26.63 4.48 -6.24
C PRO A 259 25.88 3.21 -5.78
N GLY A 260 26.49 2.38 -4.91
CA GLY A 260 25.83 1.23 -4.32
C GLY A 260 24.59 1.61 -3.49
N VAL A 261 24.72 2.61 -2.62
CA VAL A 261 23.59 3.15 -1.83
C VAL A 261 22.52 3.77 -2.72
N ALA A 262 22.89 4.46 -3.80
CA ALA A 262 21.97 5.00 -4.80
C ALA A 262 21.04 3.93 -5.36
N LEU A 263 21.66 2.84 -5.84
CA LEU A 263 20.98 1.74 -6.51
C LEU A 263 20.07 1.02 -5.51
N GLY A 264 20.56 0.78 -4.29
CA GLY A 264 19.76 0.23 -3.21
C GLY A 264 18.51 1.06 -2.92
N LEU A 265 18.64 2.39 -2.88
CA LEU A 265 17.49 3.29 -2.69
C LEU A 265 16.51 3.21 -3.86
N LEU A 266 16.99 3.16 -5.10
CA LEU A 266 16.15 3.07 -6.30
C LEU A 266 15.26 1.81 -6.32
N PHE A 267 15.77 0.70 -5.78
CA PHE A 267 14.99 -0.52 -5.59
C PHE A 267 14.10 -0.52 -4.34
N THR A 268 14.39 0.34 -3.36
CA THR A 268 13.61 0.48 -2.13
C THR A 268 12.39 1.39 -2.31
N LEU A 269 12.47 2.39 -3.19
CA LEU A 269 11.39 3.37 -3.42
C LEU A 269 10.02 2.74 -3.74
N PRO A 270 9.89 1.70 -4.60
CA PRO A 270 8.60 1.04 -4.82
C PRO A 270 7.99 0.43 -3.56
N PHE A 271 8.82 -0.13 -2.66
CA PHE A 271 8.33 -0.68 -1.39
C PHE A 271 7.81 0.43 -0.48
N LEU A 272 8.54 1.55 -0.36
CA LEU A 272 8.10 2.74 0.40
C LEU A 272 6.79 3.33 -0.17
N ARG A 273 6.59 3.27 -1.48
CA ARG A 273 5.32 3.68 -2.11
C ARG A 273 4.16 2.74 -1.74
N ASN A 274 4.44 1.46 -1.50
CA ASN A 274 3.41 0.50 -1.10
C ASN A 274 3.12 0.49 0.41
N THR A 275 3.90 1.20 1.23
CA THR A 275 3.62 1.37 2.67
C THR A 275 2.58 2.45 2.97
N TYR A 276 2.07 3.15 1.96
CA TYR A 276 0.98 4.10 2.15
C TYR A 276 -0.30 3.36 2.56
N PRO A 277 -1.08 3.89 3.51
CA PRO A 277 -2.32 3.26 3.95
C PRO A 277 -3.31 3.19 2.78
N ASP A 278 -3.83 1.99 2.50
CA ASP A 278 -4.73 1.74 1.36
C ASP A 278 -4.20 2.30 0.02
N ALA A 279 -2.89 2.15 -0.21
CA ALA A 279 -2.20 2.75 -1.35
C ALA A 279 -2.98 2.54 -2.66
N PRO A 280 -3.41 3.61 -3.35
CA PRO A 280 -4.21 3.51 -4.57
C PRO A 280 -3.40 2.85 -5.70
N PRO A 281 -4.03 2.56 -6.86
CA PRO A 281 -3.30 2.15 -8.05
C PRO A 281 -2.25 3.20 -8.43
N ILE A 282 -1.22 2.80 -9.17
CA ILE A 282 -0.17 3.73 -9.62
C ILE A 282 -0.80 4.84 -10.47
N GLY A 283 -0.37 6.09 -10.25
CA GLY A 283 -0.91 7.26 -10.95
C GLY A 283 -1.77 8.15 -10.07
N SER A 284 -1.59 8.07 -8.75
CA SER A 284 -2.18 9.04 -7.83
C SER A 284 -1.44 10.38 -7.86
N MET A 285 -2.06 11.42 -7.33
CA MET A 285 -1.51 12.77 -7.21
C MET A 285 -0.19 12.76 -6.44
N LEU A 286 -0.08 11.96 -5.37
CA LEU A 286 1.19 11.78 -4.65
C LEU A 286 2.26 11.15 -5.53
N ASP A 287 1.89 10.22 -6.42
CA ASP A 287 2.85 9.63 -7.34
C ASP A 287 3.41 10.71 -8.30
N PHE A 288 2.53 11.58 -8.80
CA PHE A 288 2.90 12.70 -9.69
C PHE A 288 3.70 13.80 -9.00
N ILE A 289 3.39 14.12 -7.74
CA ILE A 289 4.03 15.23 -7.01
C ILE A 289 5.36 14.80 -6.39
N CYS A 290 5.48 13.56 -5.94
CA CYS A 290 6.65 13.14 -5.17
C CYS A 290 7.34 11.94 -5.80
N TYR A 291 6.64 10.81 -5.93
CA TYR A 291 7.28 9.53 -6.27
C TYR A 291 8.11 9.62 -7.55
N PHE A 292 7.54 10.09 -8.66
CA PHE A 292 8.27 10.17 -9.93
C PHE A 292 9.44 11.14 -9.88
N TRP A 293 9.29 12.29 -9.22
CA TRP A 293 10.37 13.29 -9.13
C TRP A 293 11.53 12.81 -8.29
N VAL A 294 11.24 12.22 -7.12
CA VAL A 294 12.26 11.61 -6.26
C VAL A 294 12.93 10.44 -6.98
N TYR A 295 12.17 9.62 -7.68
CA TYR A 295 12.70 8.49 -8.45
C TYR A 295 13.65 8.94 -9.56
N VAL A 296 13.24 9.91 -10.39
CA VAL A 296 14.07 10.48 -11.46
C VAL A 296 15.33 11.13 -10.89
N LEU A 297 15.20 11.88 -9.80
CA LEU A 297 16.32 12.55 -9.14
C LEU A 297 17.33 11.53 -8.60
N VAL A 298 16.88 10.49 -7.89
CA VAL A 298 17.76 9.43 -7.38
C VAL A 298 18.39 8.65 -8.52
N ALA A 299 17.64 8.32 -9.58
CA ALA A 299 18.15 7.62 -10.75
C ALA A 299 19.24 8.43 -11.47
N PHE A 300 19.00 9.72 -11.68
CA PHE A 300 19.98 10.62 -12.31
C PHE A 300 21.27 10.70 -11.49
N VAL A 301 21.15 10.86 -10.16
CA VAL A 301 22.29 10.90 -9.27
C VAL A 301 23.03 9.56 -9.25
N ALA A 302 22.32 8.44 -9.24
CA ALA A 302 22.92 7.10 -9.32
C ALA A 302 23.75 6.93 -10.59
N CYS A 303 23.19 7.27 -11.76
CA CYS A 303 23.89 7.22 -13.04
C CYS A 303 25.12 8.13 -13.05
N ALA A 304 24.98 9.37 -12.59
CA ALA A 304 26.09 10.31 -12.52
C ALA A 304 27.19 9.83 -11.56
N ALA A 305 26.82 9.27 -10.40
CA ALA A 305 27.76 8.70 -9.43
C ALA A 305 28.55 7.56 -10.06
N VAL A 306 27.87 6.58 -10.68
CA VAL A 306 28.51 5.45 -11.37
C VAL A 306 29.47 5.94 -12.47
N LEU A 307 29.03 6.86 -13.34
CA LEU A 307 29.86 7.39 -14.41
C LEU A 307 31.13 8.05 -13.85
N VAL A 308 30.99 8.92 -12.84
CA VAL A 308 32.14 9.57 -12.20
C VAL A 308 33.07 8.55 -11.54
N THR A 309 32.54 7.52 -10.88
CA THR A 309 33.35 6.45 -10.29
C THR A 309 34.17 5.72 -11.37
N VAL A 310 33.54 5.36 -12.49
CA VAL A 310 34.19 4.68 -13.62
C VAL A 310 35.27 5.57 -14.24
N PHE A 311 34.97 6.83 -14.54
CA PHE A 311 35.95 7.76 -15.11
C PHE A 311 37.14 8.00 -14.17
N ARG A 312 36.89 8.17 -12.86
CA ARG A 312 37.96 8.33 -11.87
C ARG A 312 38.84 7.08 -11.79
N LYS A 313 38.26 5.87 -11.89
CA LYS A 313 39.03 4.62 -11.91
C LYS A 313 39.86 4.48 -13.18
N GLN A 314 39.28 4.72 -14.36
CA GLN A 314 40.00 4.65 -15.63
C GLN A 314 41.23 5.55 -15.65
N ARG A 315 41.08 6.80 -15.16
CA ARG A 315 42.19 7.73 -15.05
C ARG A 315 43.31 7.21 -14.12
N LYS A 316 42.95 6.63 -12.97
CA LYS A 316 43.94 6.07 -12.03
C LYS A 316 44.69 4.88 -12.64
N TYR A 317 44.02 4.01 -13.41
CA TYR A 317 44.68 2.90 -14.10
C TYR A 317 45.65 3.39 -15.19
N ALA A 318 45.28 4.42 -15.95
CA ALA A 318 46.18 5.02 -16.95
C ALA A 318 47.43 5.66 -16.30
N GLU A 319 47.27 6.36 -15.18
CA GLU A 319 48.40 6.95 -14.44
C GLU A 319 49.36 5.87 -13.90
N LEU A 320 48.85 4.72 -13.44
CA LEU A 320 49.67 3.60 -12.97
C LEU A 320 50.43 2.88 -14.10
N GLU A 321 49.81 2.72 -15.27
CA GLU A 321 50.48 2.14 -16.45
C GLU A 321 51.67 3.02 -16.90
N GLU A 322 51.51 4.35 -16.89
CA GLU A 322 52.60 5.28 -17.22
C GLU A 322 53.75 5.25 -16.19
N GLU A 323 53.45 5.03 -14.90
CA GLU A 323 54.48 4.88 -13.85
C GLU A 323 55.26 3.58 -14.02
N GLU A 324 54.59 2.46 -14.30
CA GLU A 324 55.25 1.18 -14.57
C GLU A 324 56.14 1.20 -15.81
N GLU A 325 55.77 1.96 -16.84
CA GLU A 325 56.61 2.13 -18.04
C GLU A 325 57.88 2.94 -17.73
N LYS A 326 57.78 4.02 -16.95
CA LYS A 326 58.94 4.83 -16.54
C LYS A 326 59.93 4.06 -15.67
N GLU A 327 59.44 3.28 -14.71
CA GLU A 327 60.32 2.43 -13.88
C GLU A 327 61.06 1.38 -14.70
N LYS A 328 60.43 0.81 -15.75
CA LYS A 328 61.07 -0.14 -16.66
C LYS A 328 62.16 0.50 -17.52
N GLU A 329 62.00 1.77 -17.91
CA GLU A 329 63.02 2.51 -18.66
C GLU A 329 64.22 2.90 -17.78
N GLU A 330 63.98 3.38 -16.56
CA GLU A 330 65.05 3.77 -15.62
C GLU A 330 65.85 2.55 -15.12
N GLY A 331 65.19 1.44 -14.79
CA GLY A 331 65.86 0.21 -14.35
C GLY A 331 66.73 -0.48 -15.41
N LYS A 332 66.55 -0.14 -16.70
CA LYS A 332 67.36 -0.67 -17.81
C LYS A 332 68.66 0.12 -18.01
N GLY A 333 68.80 1.31 -17.42
CA GLY A 333 70.00 2.14 -17.49
C GLY A 333 71.15 1.62 -16.62
N ASP A 334 70.87 1.26 -15.35
CA ASP A 334 71.91 0.87 -14.38
C ASP A 334 72.49 -0.55 -14.60
N SER A 335 71.76 -1.45 -15.27
CA SER A 335 72.24 -2.81 -15.55
C SER A 335 73.19 -2.90 -16.76
N ALA A 336 73.32 -1.82 -17.54
CA ALA A 336 74.25 -1.76 -18.67
C ALA A 336 75.67 -1.29 -18.30
N GLU A 337 75.87 -0.66 -17.14
CA GLU A 337 77.19 -0.20 -16.69
C GLU A 337 77.96 -1.28 -15.91
N ASP A 338 77.29 -2.13 -15.13
CA ASP A 338 77.97 -3.17 -14.31
C ASP A 338 78.36 -4.44 -15.10
N SER A 339 77.87 -4.58 -16.34
CA SER A 339 78.22 -5.70 -17.23
C SER A 339 79.48 -5.45 -18.09
N LYS A 340 80.09 -4.26 -18.02
CA LYS A 340 81.37 -3.97 -18.70
C LYS A 340 82.62 -4.23 -17.84
N GLU A 341 82.50 -4.35 -16.51
CA GLU A 341 83.65 -4.66 -15.64
C GLU A 341 83.79 -6.14 -15.28
N GLY A 342 82.71 -6.94 -15.27
CA GLY A 342 82.78 -8.37 -14.94
C GLY A 342 83.35 -9.31 -16.01
N GLY A 343 83.67 -8.79 -17.21
CA GLY A 343 84.16 -9.58 -18.34
C GLY A 343 85.65 -9.94 -18.30
N LYS A 344 86.44 -9.38 -17.37
CA LYS A 344 87.88 -9.62 -17.26
C LYS A 344 88.32 -10.54 -16.12
N GLU A 345 87.43 -10.93 -15.22
CA GLU A 345 87.79 -11.78 -14.07
C GLU A 345 87.44 -13.27 -14.22
N LYS A 346 86.63 -13.64 -15.21
CA LYS A 346 86.23 -15.04 -15.42
C LYS A 346 87.26 -15.94 -16.12
N GLU A 347 88.37 -15.39 -16.63
CA GLU A 347 89.44 -16.19 -17.27
C GLU A 347 90.55 -16.62 -16.29
N LYS A 348 90.47 -16.23 -15.00
CA LYS A 348 91.52 -16.54 -14.00
C LYS A 348 91.13 -17.53 -12.91
N ALA A 349 89.89 -18.03 -12.90
CA ALA A 349 89.38 -18.89 -11.82
C ALA A 349 89.25 -20.39 -12.20
N GLU A 350 89.58 -20.81 -13.43
CA GLU A 350 89.55 -22.23 -13.83
C GLU A 350 90.82 -23.02 -13.47
N LEU A 351 91.79 -22.39 -12.78
CA LEU A 351 93.10 -23.00 -12.55
C LEU A 351 93.49 -23.16 -11.07
N TYR A 352 92.58 -23.52 -10.16
CA TYR A 352 92.99 -24.16 -8.89
C TYR A 352 91.80 -24.79 -8.15
N GLY A 353 91.91 -26.11 -7.90
CA GLY A 353 91.48 -26.66 -6.60
C GLY A 353 90.16 -27.42 -6.55
N ALA A 354 90.17 -28.64 -7.07
CA ALA A 354 89.42 -29.75 -6.49
C ALA A 354 90.03 -30.12 -5.12
N ALA A 355 89.20 -30.39 -4.10
CA ALA A 355 89.38 -31.43 -3.07
C ALA A 355 88.36 -31.28 -1.91
N ASP A 356 87.53 -32.32 -1.78
CA ASP A 356 87.23 -33.12 -0.58
C ASP A 356 86.76 -32.52 0.78
N GLN A 357 85.71 -33.21 1.28
CA GLN A 357 85.44 -33.65 2.68
C GLN A 357 85.20 -32.56 3.75
N GLU A 358 84.43 -32.75 4.83
CA GLU A 358 83.62 -33.82 5.41
C GLU A 358 82.72 -33.19 6.50
N GLU A 359 81.72 -33.96 6.95
CA GLU A 359 81.12 -33.97 8.29
C GLU A 359 80.39 -32.75 8.91
N GLY A 360 79.09 -32.96 9.17
CA GLY A 360 78.62 -33.09 10.57
C GLY A 360 77.90 -31.88 11.19
N GLY A 361 76.67 -32.10 11.69
CA GLY A 361 76.11 -31.21 12.72
C GLY A 361 74.59 -31.16 12.91
N LYS A 362 74.08 -31.99 13.83
CA LYS A 362 72.75 -31.99 14.47
C LYS A 362 72.25 -30.62 14.98
N ARG A 363 70.92 -30.42 15.03
CA ARG A 363 70.05 -30.10 16.21
C ARG A 363 68.66 -29.60 15.74
N ARG A 364 67.53 -30.27 16.02
CA ARG A 364 66.68 -30.34 17.25
C ARG A 364 65.96 -29.03 17.67
N GLY A 365 64.63 -29.12 17.77
CA GLY A 365 63.73 -28.31 18.64
C GLY A 365 62.46 -27.85 17.91
N SER A 366 61.24 -28.37 18.11
CA SER A 366 60.39 -28.62 19.31
C SER A 366 59.50 -27.43 19.72
N LYS A 367 58.25 -27.79 20.10
CA LYS A 367 57.10 -27.03 20.68
C LYS A 367 56.11 -26.47 19.65
N SER A 368 54.89 -26.98 19.47
CA SER A 368 53.89 -27.57 20.39
C SER A 368 53.55 -26.65 21.57
N GLY A 369 52.48 -25.87 21.38
CA GLY A 369 51.82 -25.06 22.41
C GLY A 369 50.33 -25.40 22.45
N ASP A 370 49.99 -26.21 23.44
CA ASP A 370 48.69 -26.66 23.89
C ASP A 370 47.93 -25.51 24.58
N LYS A 371 46.60 -25.43 24.41
CA LYS A 371 45.69 -24.89 25.45
C LYS A 371 44.24 -25.33 25.23
N ARG A 372 43.83 -26.24 26.10
CA ARG A 372 42.48 -26.69 26.42
C ARG A 372 41.70 -25.64 27.23
N HIS A 373 40.37 -25.65 27.10
CA HIS A 373 39.35 -25.70 28.18
C HIS A 373 37.96 -25.67 27.48
N SER A 374 37.20 -26.78 27.41
CA SER A 374 36.35 -27.44 28.43
C SER A 374 34.97 -26.79 28.61
N GLY A 375 33.92 -27.62 28.53
CA GLY A 375 32.53 -27.30 28.88
C GLY A 375 31.56 -27.72 27.75
N GLU A 376 31.17 -28.98 27.58
CA GLU A 376 30.29 -29.83 28.42
C GLU A 376 28.80 -29.72 28.05
N SER A 377 28.15 -30.89 28.05
CA SER A 377 26.71 -31.17 28.04
C SER A 377 26.04 -31.43 26.67
N GLY A 378 26.00 -32.72 26.32
CA GLY A 378 24.86 -33.53 26.77
C GLY A 378 23.60 -33.47 25.90
N LYS A 379 23.54 -34.41 24.94
CA LYS A 379 22.30 -34.91 24.34
C LYS A 379 21.30 -35.34 25.43
N SER A 380 20.04 -34.95 25.29
CA SER A 380 18.90 -35.76 25.72
C SER A 380 17.84 -35.68 24.65
N ASN A 381 17.62 -36.85 24.05
CA ASN A 381 16.62 -37.15 23.05
C ASN A 381 15.48 -37.81 23.82
N SER A 382 14.30 -37.20 23.87
CA SER A 382 13.07 -37.91 24.21
C SER A 382 11.97 -37.42 23.30
N GLY A 383 11.52 -38.34 22.44
CA GLY A 383 10.40 -38.14 21.56
C GLY A 383 9.10 -37.99 22.35
N VAL A 384 8.21 -37.19 21.80
CA VAL A 384 6.78 -37.31 22.02
C VAL A 384 6.12 -37.24 20.65
N HIS A 385 5.56 -38.37 20.26
CA HIS A 385 4.58 -38.51 19.20
C HIS A 385 3.38 -37.60 19.49
N VAL A 386 3.00 -36.75 18.53
CA VAL A 386 1.62 -36.27 18.40
C VAL A 386 1.20 -36.50 16.95
N ALA A 387 0.16 -37.30 16.80
CA ALA A 387 -0.42 -37.73 15.54
C ALA A 387 -1.11 -36.55 14.83
N HIS A 388 -0.63 -36.23 13.62
CA HIS A 388 -1.42 -35.51 12.62
C HIS A 388 -2.37 -36.51 11.95
N HIS A 389 -3.63 -36.53 12.37
CA HIS A 389 -4.72 -37.07 11.56
C HIS A 389 -5.16 -35.99 10.56
N VAL A 390 -4.52 -35.95 9.39
CA VAL A 390 -5.03 -35.22 8.23
C VAL A 390 -5.64 -36.27 7.31
N ALA A 391 -6.97 -36.24 7.23
CA ALA A 391 -7.76 -37.11 6.36
C ALA A 391 -7.45 -36.80 4.88
N PRO A 392 -7.39 -37.82 4.01
CA PRO A 392 -7.27 -37.60 2.57
C PRO A 392 -8.59 -37.05 2.00
N PRO A 393 -8.56 -36.13 1.02
CA PRO A 393 -9.76 -35.74 0.31
C PRO A 393 -10.30 -36.93 -0.48
N SER A 394 -11.55 -37.28 -0.19
CA SER A 394 -12.35 -38.24 -0.94
C SER A 394 -12.45 -37.81 -2.40
N LYS A 395 -12.11 -38.73 -3.30
CA LYS A 395 -12.45 -38.65 -4.71
C LYS A 395 -13.97 -38.71 -4.82
N GLU A 396 -14.60 -37.58 -5.10
CA GLU A 396 -16.00 -37.55 -5.48
C GLU A 396 -16.09 -37.84 -6.99
N GLN A 397 -16.69 -38.99 -7.27
CA GLN A 397 -17.05 -39.49 -8.58
C GLN A 397 -18.18 -38.62 -9.13
N ASN A 398 -17.86 -37.69 -10.03
CA ASN A 398 -18.86 -37.06 -10.89
C ASN A 398 -19.13 -37.98 -12.08
N ASP A 399 -20.14 -38.83 -11.93
CA ASP A 399 -20.88 -39.39 -13.06
C ASP A 399 -21.75 -38.28 -13.65
N PHE A 400 -21.23 -37.59 -14.67
CA PHE A 400 -22.06 -36.84 -15.61
C PHE A 400 -21.76 -37.33 -17.02
N SER A 401 -22.60 -38.26 -17.47
CA SER A 401 -22.65 -38.71 -18.84
C SER A 401 -23.79 -37.98 -19.57
N GLY A 402 -23.50 -37.43 -20.75
CA GLY A 402 -24.49 -37.21 -21.80
C GLY A 402 -24.68 -35.78 -22.29
N LEU A 403 -24.44 -35.61 -23.61
CA LEU A 403 -24.83 -34.52 -24.52
C LEU A 403 -23.83 -33.35 -24.53
N GLY A 404 -22.85 -33.27 -25.44
CA GLY A 404 -22.97 -33.13 -26.91
C GLY A 404 -23.26 -31.65 -27.24
N GLY A 405 -22.53 -30.89 -28.04
CA GLY A 405 -21.38 -31.06 -28.94
C GLY A 405 -21.11 -29.69 -29.61
N GLY A 406 -19.92 -29.52 -30.22
CA GLY A 406 -19.57 -28.39 -31.10
C GLY A 406 -19.25 -27.07 -30.38
N MET A 407 -18.45 -26.15 -30.91
CA MET A 407 -17.56 -26.09 -32.06
C MET A 407 -16.81 -24.76 -31.91
N MET A 408 -15.51 -24.76 -32.20
CA MET A 408 -14.68 -23.64 -32.71
C MET A 408 -14.68 -22.25 -32.02
N GLY A 409 -13.47 -21.73 -31.77
CA GLY A 409 -13.18 -20.30 -31.98
C GLY A 409 -12.29 -19.59 -30.95
N HIS A 410 -10.96 -19.74 -31.07
CA HIS A 410 -10.03 -18.64 -30.80
C HIS A 410 -10.20 -17.58 -31.91
N PRO A 411 -10.09 -16.26 -31.65
CA PRO A 411 -8.83 -15.56 -31.32
C PRO A 411 -9.06 -14.52 -30.20
N GLY A 412 -8.15 -13.71 -29.66
CA GLY A 412 -6.82 -13.22 -30.00
C GLY A 412 -6.67 -11.89 -29.23
N PHE A 413 -5.46 -11.61 -28.73
CA PHE A 413 -5.07 -10.35 -28.10
C PHE A 413 -5.32 -9.13 -29.02
N GLY A 414 -5.71 -7.97 -28.45
CA GLY A 414 -5.63 -6.71 -29.19
C GLY A 414 -6.34 -5.50 -28.58
N ALA A 415 -5.59 -4.70 -27.81
CA ALA A 415 -5.53 -3.23 -27.77
C ALA A 415 -6.78 -2.33 -27.63
N ALA A 416 -6.55 -1.28 -26.82
CA ALA A 416 -7.36 -0.10 -26.55
C ALA A 416 -7.65 0.81 -27.76
N ALA A 417 -8.79 1.52 -27.73
CA ALA A 417 -8.88 2.99 -27.67
C ALA A 417 -10.18 3.55 -28.31
N MET A 418 -10.76 4.55 -27.63
CA MET A 418 -11.55 5.71 -28.13
C MET A 418 -12.69 5.51 -29.14
N ILE A 419 -13.87 6.06 -28.82
CA ILE A 419 -14.38 7.33 -29.38
C ILE A 419 -15.69 7.72 -28.65
N ALA A 420 -15.76 8.99 -28.25
CA ALA A 420 -16.92 9.66 -27.70
C ALA A 420 -17.79 10.32 -28.79
N ARG A 421 -19.02 10.69 -28.40
CA ARG A 421 -19.97 11.65 -29.01
C ARG A 421 -20.81 11.25 -30.23
N ALA A 422 -22.11 11.12 -29.99
CA ALA A 422 -23.24 11.88 -30.60
C ALA A 422 -24.54 11.34 -29.97
N GLY A 423 -25.61 12.08 -29.70
CA GLY A 423 -25.95 13.46 -29.98
C GLY A 423 -27.29 13.78 -29.30
N THR A 424 -27.40 15.03 -28.90
CA THR A 424 -28.55 15.73 -28.36
C THR A 424 -29.63 15.87 -29.42
N ALA A 425 -30.88 15.46 -29.14
CA ALA A 425 -32.10 16.01 -29.75
C ALA A 425 -33.32 15.43 -29.05
N LEU A 426 -34.03 16.23 -28.25
CA LEU A 426 -35.48 16.16 -28.11
C LEU A 426 -35.96 17.44 -27.44
N GLN A 427 -36.56 18.29 -28.26
CA GLN A 427 -37.10 19.60 -27.95
C GLN A 427 -38.62 19.50 -27.88
N GLN A 428 -39.16 19.98 -26.77
CA GLN A 428 -40.44 20.70 -26.56
C GLN A 428 -41.72 20.19 -27.24
N HIS A 429 -42.69 19.82 -26.39
CA HIS A 429 -44.10 20.18 -26.62
C HIS A 429 -44.74 20.55 -25.27
N GLN A 430 -45.08 21.83 -25.12
CA GLN A 430 -45.99 22.38 -24.10
C GLN A 430 -47.38 22.54 -24.75
N PRO A 431 -48.50 22.24 -24.07
CA PRO A 431 -49.82 22.62 -24.54
C PRO A 431 -50.26 23.99 -23.99
N GLU A 432 -50.82 24.81 -24.89
CA GLU A 432 -51.46 26.11 -24.66
C GLU A 432 -52.67 26.00 -23.73
N ALA A 433 -52.81 27.02 -22.87
CA ALA A 433 -54.01 27.30 -22.09
C ALA A 433 -55.03 28.06 -22.95
N ALA A 434 -56.28 27.60 -22.95
CA ALA A 434 -57.41 28.32 -23.52
C ALA A 434 -58.02 29.23 -22.44
N GLU A 435 -58.10 30.52 -22.76
CA GLU A 435 -58.92 31.53 -22.08
C GLU A 435 -60.36 31.39 -22.57
N ASP A 436 -61.33 31.33 -21.64
CA ASP A 436 -62.75 31.54 -21.90
C ASP A 436 -63.21 32.76 -21.09
N GLU A 437 -63.60 33.83 -21.78
CA GLU A 437 -64.50 34.88 -21.31
C GLU A 437 -65.79 34.80 -22.12
N VAL A 438 -66.92 34.48 -21.47
CA VAL A 438 -68.23 35.20 -21.49
C VAL A 438 -69.00 34.85 -20.23
#